data_AF-A0A2T2SI85-F1
#
_entry.id   AF-A0A2T2SI85-F1
#
_cell.length_a   1.000
_cell.length_b   1.000
_cell.length_c   1.000
_cell.angle_alpha   90.00
_cell.angle_beta   90.00
_cell.angle_gamma   90.00
#
_symmetry.space_group_name_H-M   'P 1'
#
loop_
_entity.id
_entity.type
_entity.pdbx_description
1 polymer ?
#
loop_
_entity_poly.entity_id
_entity_poly.type
_entity_poly.pdbx_seq_one_letter_code
_entity_poly.pdbx_strand_id
1 'polypeptide(L)'
;MYRISIIFFTLVIASSELVAQPIPDTLRADSTTVYDTIDRTIDDRISDAQRTEQTVERLTRLIENPLDVNRASLGDLSSIPMLPPSVAQRIVDHRRSEGQFSQIKDLTTIRGVDAALLQTLRPYLTITNQLEAEAGDASSLPSMSSILNNLNLDVIQRVTRDLDLGRGFKQDTTGTKFRGSPERVTTRVRLSYERRLQIAMTLDKDPGEPMRWAPETDTYGFDHVAGNLTLNDWGPLQTLVLGDFTVEYGQGAALWQGLTFGKGRSPVSPLLRNGRGIVPFQSASEDRFFRGAAATVSLSPSLSVSGFVSRRYRDATLDSSTTSGAPPYPARTLSTGGRHRTPSEIQRKGTFGKSTVGGAVEYRSSTYHLGMTAYRS
;
A
#
# COMPACT_ATOMS: atom_id res chain seq x y z
N MET A 1 10.24 17.06 -17.70
CA MET A 1 9.04 17.56 -16.99
C MET A 1 9.49 17.84 -15.57
N TYR A 2 9.64 19.11 -15.17
CA TYR A 2 10.24 19.45 -13.87
C TYR A 2 9.16 19.40 -12.78
N ARG A 3 9.34 18.55 -11.75
CA ARG A 3 8.45 18.39 -10.59
C ARG A 3 9.18 18.81 -9.32
N ILE A 4 8.51 19.57 -8.45
CA ILE A 4 9.03 19.92 -7.13
C ILE A 4 8.17 19.21 -6.08
N SER A 5 8.79 18.41 -5.22
CA SER A 5 8.17 17.81 -4.04
C SER A 5 8.75 18.48 -2.80
N ILE A 6 7.88 19.05 -1.96
CA ILE A 6 8.25 19.59 -0.64
C ILE A 6 7.60 18.68 0.40
N ILE A 7 8.44 18.06 1.24
CA ILE A 7 8.01 17.22 2.36
C ILE A 7 8.19 18.03 3.64
N PHE A 8 7.10 18.29 4.36
CA PHE A 8 7.16 18.86 5.71
C PHE A 8 7.18 17.71 6.71
N PHE A 9 8.25 17.60 7.49
CA PHE A 9 8.36 16.67 8.61
C PHE A 9 8.09 17.45 9.90
N THR A 10 6.91 17.29 10.47
CA THR A 10 6.59 17.88 11.79
C THR A 10 6.94 16.86 12.87
N LEU A 11 8.13 17.00 13.45
CA LEU A 11 8.59 16.18 14.58
C LEU A 11 7.94 16.70 15.87
N VAL A 12 6.95 16.00 16.40
CA VAL A 12 6.41 16.27 17.75
C VAL A 12 7.28 15.48 18.75
N ILE A 13 8.23 16.16 19.39
CA ILE A 13 9.06 15.55 20.44
C ILE A 13 8.26 15.57 21.75
N ALA A 14 7.73 14.41 22.14
CA ALA A 14 7.36 14.18 23.53
C ALA A 14 8.62 13.79 24.31
N SER A 15 8.89 14.46 25.42
CA SER A 15 10.06 14.26 26.28
C SER A 15 10.05 12.85 26.89
N SER A 16 11.02 12.02 26.50
CA SER A 16 11.38 10.77 27.18
C SER A 16 12.87 10.77 27.55
N GLU A 17 13.21 10.07 28.64
CA GLU A 17 14.55 10.04 29.24
C GLU A 17 15.63 9.55 28.26
N LEU A 18 16.85 10.09 28.41
CA LEU A 18 18.02 9.77 27.60
C LEU A 18 18.42 8.29 27.78
N VAL A 19 17.93 7.44 26.88
CA VAL A 19 18.56 6.16 26.56
C VAL A 19 19.50 6.38 25.38
N ALA A 20 20.71 5.82 25.45
CA ALA A 20 21.71 5.92 24.39
C ALA A 20 21.08 5.55 23.04
N GLN A 21 21.10 6.49 22.09
CA GLN A 21 20.58 6.25 20.75
C GLN A 21 21.42 5.15 20.08
N PRO A 22 20.84 4.01 19.67
CA PRO A 22 21.55 3.12 18.75
C PRO A 22 21.82 3.95 17.49
N ILE A 23 23.08 3.97 17.03
CA ILE A 23 23.48 4.68 15.80
C ILE A 23 22.55 4.17 14.70
N PRO A 24 21.58 4.99 14.24
CA PRO A 24 20.70 4.50 13.21
C PRO A 24 21.54 4.46 11.95
N ASP A 25 21.67 3.29 11.33
CA ASP A 25 22.20 3.15 9.97
C ASP A 25 21.17 3.70 8.96
N THR A 26 20.79 4.97 9.15
CA THR A 26 19.80 5.70 8.39
C THR A 26 20.51 6.80 7.62
N LEU A 27 21.27 6.39 6.60
CA LEU A 27 21.41 7.26 5.44
C LEU A 27 20.00 7.40 4.84
N ARG A 28 19.27 8.42 5.28
CA ARG A 28 17.93 8.77 4.79
C ARG A 28 17.99 8.84 3.27
N ALA A 29 17.24 7.95 2.61
CA ALA A 29 17.14 7.95 1.17
C ALA A 29 16.40 9.21 0.70
N ASP A 30 17.03 9.94 -0.20
CA ASP A 30 16.41 11.09 -0.86
C ASP A 30 15.28 10.59 -1.76
N SER A 31 14.05 11.05 -1.51
CA SER A 31 12.86 10.68 -2.28
C SER A 31 12.88 11.25 -3.69
N THR A 32 13.76 12.21 -4.00
CA THR A 32 13.95 12.74 -5.36
C THR A 32 14.56 11.68 -6.30
N THR A 33 15.37 10.76 -5.77
CA THR A 33 15.99 9.65 -6.53
C THR A 33 15.01 8.54 -6.94
N VAL A 34 13.75 8.58 -6.46
CA VAL A 34 12.73 7.57 -6.80
C VAL A 34 12.40 7.61 -8.29
N TYR A 35 12.33 8.80 -8.88
CA TYR A 35 12.07 8.96 -10.31
C TYR A 35 13.24 8.45 -11.15
N ASP A 36 14.49 8.76 -10.76
CA ASP A 36 15.69 8.24 -11.43
C ASP A 36 15.79 6.71 -11.35
N THR A 37 15.36 6.13 -10.23
CA THR A 37 15.31 4.67 -10.05
C THR A 37 14.21 4.05 -10.92
N ILE A 38 13.07 4.73 -11.06
CA ILE A 38 11.95 4.31 -11.89
C ILE A 38 12.29 4.35 -13.38
N ASP A 39 12.92 5.43 -13.87
CA ASP A 39 13.32 5.55 -15.28
C ASP A 39 14.33 4.46 -15.68
N ARG A 40 15.15 3.98 -14.74
CA ARG A 40 16.07 2.86 -14.98
C ARG A 40 15.40 1.49 -15.00
N THR A 41 14.23 1.35 -14.38
CA THR A 41 13.60 0.03 -14.14
C THR A 41 12.29 -0.18 -14.91
N ILE A 42 11.57 0.90 -15.20
CA ILE A 42 10.37 0.87 -16.03
C ILE A 42 10.79 1.14 -17.46
N ASP A 43 10.51 0.19 -18.35
CA ASP A 43 10.75 0.32 -19.79
C ASP A 43 9.97 1.53 -20.36
N ASP A 44 10.61 2.31 -21.24
CA ASP A 44 10.05 3.48 -21.98
C ASP A 44 8.76 3.16 -22.77
N ARG A 45 8.33 1.89 -22.79
CA ARG A 45 7.17 1.38 -23.51
C ARG A 45 5.88 1.32 -22.69
N ILE A 46 5.90 1.63 -21.38
CA ILE A 46 4.65 1.78 -20.61
C ILE A 46 4.16 3.22 -20.73
N SER A 47 3.47 3.50 -21.83
CA SER A 47 2.75 4.75 -22.11
C SER A 47 1.50 4.98 -21.23
N ASP A 48 1.35 4.25 -20.12
CA ASP A 48 0.23 4.41 -19.17
C ASP A 48 0.69 5.25 -17.98
N ALA A 49 0.52 6.57 -18.06
CA ALA A 49 0.87 7.51 -16.98
C ALA A 49 0.34 7.07 -15.59
N GLN A 50 -0.85 6.47 -15.54
CA GLN A 50 -1.47 5.98 -14.32
C GLN A 50 -0.73 4.80 -13.68
N ARG A 51 -0.13 3.88 -14.46
CA ARG A 51 0.66 2.77 -13.91
C ARG A 51 1.98 3.26 -13.32
N THR A 52 2.58 4.26 -13.95
CA THR A 52 3.79 4.91 -13.46
C THR A 52 3.51 5.61 -12.14
N GLU A 53 2.42 6.39 -12.05
CA GLU A 53 1.99 7.05 -10.79
C GLU A 53 1.78 6.04 -9.65
N GLN A 54 1.09 4.92 -9.92
CA GLN A 54 0.90 3.83 -8.94
C GLN A 54 2.23 3.21 -8.48
N THR A 55 3.21 3.11 -9.38
CA THR A 55 4.54 2.56 -9.05
C THR A 55 5.36 3.52 -8.21
N VAL A 56 5.40 4.80 -8.59
CA VAL A 56 6.03 5.88 -7.83
C VAL A 56 5.48 5.90 -6.41
N GLU A 57 4.15 5.88 -6.27
CA GLU A 57 3.46 5.88 -4.99
C GLU A 57 3.83 4.65 -4.14
N ARG A 58 3.94 3.45 -4.73
CA ARG A 58 4.36 2.25 -4.00
C ARG A 58 5.81 2.35 -3.50
N LEU A 59 6.73 2.79 -4.35
CA LEU A 59 8.14 2.93 -3.98
C LEU A 59 8.35 4.02 -2.93
N THR A 60 7.64 5.14 -3.07
CA THR A 60 7.61 6.21 -2.08
C THR A 60 7.16 5.66 -0.73
N ARG A 61 6.09 4.85 -0.69
CA ARG A 61 5.62 4.20 0.55
C ARG A 61 6.66 3.26 1.19
N LEU A 62 7.40 2.50 0.38
CA LEU A 62 8.46 1.63 0.89
C LEU A 62 9.65 2.42 1.43
N ILE A 63 9.90 3.63 0.95
CA ILE A 63 10.95 4.53 1.49
C ILE A 63 10.47 5.21 2.77
N GLU A 64 9.23 5.70 2.77
CA GLU A 64 8.59 6.25 3.96
C GLU A 64 8.52 5.21 5.07
N ASN A 65 8.36 3.92 4.71
CA ASN A 65 8.19 2.80 5.62
C ASN A 65 8.95 1.55 5.13
N PRO A 66 10.27 1.50 5.37
CA PRO A 66 11.11 0.38 4.96
C PRO A 66 10.69 -0.95 5.58
N LEU A 67 10.89 -2.04 4.84
CA LEU A 67 10.55 -3.38 5.30
C LEU A 67 11.65 -3.94 6.20
N ASP A 68 11.27 -4.43 7.38
CA ASP A 68 12.19 -5.15 8.24
C ASP A 68 12.58 -6.49 7.61
N VAL A 69 13.84 -6.65 7.22
CA VAL A 69 14.35 -7.86 6.55
C VAL A 69 14.16 -9.11 7.40
N ASN A 70 14.27 -9.00 8.72
CA ASN A 70 14.16 -10.15 9.62
C ASN A 70 12.71 -10.58 9.86
N ARG A 71 11.74 -9.70 9.58
CA ARG A 71 10.31 -9.94 9.86
C ARG A 71 9.44 -10.04 8.61
N ALA A 72 9.85 -9.41 7.50
CA ALA A 72 9.08 -9.33 6.27
C ALA A 72 8.76 -10.72 5.71
N SER A 73 7.51 -10.93 5.28
CA SER A 73 7.13 -12.17 4.62
C SER A 73 7.82 -12.28 3.25
N LEU A 74 7.82 -13.49 2.68
CA LEU A 74 8.26 -13.68 1.30
C LEU A 74 7.49 -12.79 0.31
N GLY A 75 6.19 -12.60 0.53
CA GLY A 75 5.36 -11.72 -0.29
C GLY A 75 5.72 -10.24 -0.14
N ASP A 76 6.06 -9.80 1.08
CA ASP A 76 6.54 -8.43 1.34
C ASP A 76 7.86 -8.16 0.63
N LEU A 77 8.84 -9.06 0.77
CA LEU A 77 10.13 -8.93 0.09
C LEU A 77 9.97 -8.99 -1.43
N SER A 78 9.14 -9.91 -1.94
CA SER A 78 8.83 -10.02 -3.38
C SER A 78 8.08 -8.80 -3.92
N SER A 79 7.63 -7.90 -3.05
CA SER A 79 6.96 -6.67 -3.45
C SER A 79 7.89 -5.54 -3.84
N ILE A 80 9.18 -5.67 -3.51
CA ILE A 80 10.23 -4.72 -3.89
C ILE A 80 10.59 -5.00 -5.36
N PRO A 81 10.40 -4.03 -6.28
CA PRO A 81 10.54 -4.30 -7.72
C PRO A 81 11.95 -4.75 -8.14
N MET A 82 12.97 -4.28 -7.43
CA MET A 82 14.39 -4.60 -7.71
C MET A 82 14.83 -5.93 -7.12
N LEU A 83 14.05 -6.53 -6.21
CA LEU A 83 14.42 -7.75 -5.53
C LEU A 83 13.80 -8.96 -6.25
N PRO A 84 14.60 -9.80 -6.93
CA PRO A 84 14.06 -10.98 -7.61
C PRO A 84 13.42 -11.93 -6.58
N PRO A 85 12.24 -12.53 -6.86
CA PRO A 85 11.59 -13.43 -5.90
C PRO A 85 12.42 -14.65 -5.49
N SER A 86 13.34 -15.10 -6.35
CA SER A 86 14.30 -16.17 -5.98
C SER A 86 15.34 -15.70 -4.95
N VAL A 87 15.73 -14.42 -4.97
CA VAL A 87 16.58 -13.81 -3.95
C VAL A 87 15.77 -13.60 -2.66
N ALA A 88 14.54 -13.09 -2.76
CA ALA A 88 13.63 -12.95 -1.61
C ALA A 88 13.42 -14.29 -0.88
N GLN A 89 13.26 -15.39 -1.62
CA GLN A 89 13.19 -16.74 -1.05
C GLN A 89 14.48 -17.10 -0.30
N ARG A 90 15.66 -16.86 -0.88
CA ARG A 90 16.94 -17.12 -0.21
C ARG A 90 17.14 -16.32 1.07
N ILE A 91 16.67 -15.06 1.10
CA ILE A 91 16.64 -14.25 2.33
C ILE A 91 15.76 -14.94 3.38
N VAL A 92 14.58 -15.43 2.99
CA VAL A 92 13.68 -16.16 3.89
C VAL A 92 14.30 -17.45 4.41
N ASP A 93 14.95 -18.20 3.53
CA ASP A 93 15.57 -19.48 3.87
C ASP A 93 16.77 -19.29 4.81
N HIS A 94 17.64 -18.31 4.53
CA HIS A 94 18.77 -17.96 5.39
C HIS A 94 18.32 -17.60 6.81
N ARG A 95 17.24 -16.81 6.95
CA ARG A 95 16.65 -16.51 8.28
C ARG A 95 16.26 -17.74 9.08
N ARG A 96 15.88 -18.83 8.40
CA ARG A 96 15.45 -20.08 9.01
C ARG A 96 16.60 -21.02 9.32
N SER A 97 17.62 -21.07 8.47
CA SER A 97 18.73 -22.02 8.60
C SER A 97 19.96 -21.45 9.31
N GLU A 98 20.25 -20.17 9.13
CA GLU A 98 21.50 -19.52 9.57
C GLU A 98 21.25 -18.42 10.62
N GLY A 99 20.03 -17.88 10.68
CA GLY A 99 19.62 -16.90 11.68
C GLY A 99 19.34 -15.51 11.10
N GLN A 100 19.07 -14.54 11.98
CA GLN A 100 18.69 -13.18 11.60
C GLN A 100 19.90 -12.36 11.17
N PHE A 101 19.67 -11.39 10.27
CA PHE A 101 20.69 -10.42 9.86
C PHE A 101 20.87 -9.37 10.96
N SER A 102 22.12 -9.01 11.26
CA SER A 102 22.41 -7.95 12.26
C SER A 102 22.45 -6.57 11.62
N GLN A 103 22.74 -6.50 10.32
CA GLN A 103 22.89 -5.26 9.57
C GLN A 103 22.58 -5.49 8.09
N ILE A 104 22.15 -4.45 7.39
CA ILE A 104 21.71 -4.54 6.00
C ILE A 104 22.83 -5.07 5.09
N LYS A 105 24.10 -4.75 5.39
CA LYS A 105 25.25 -5.25 4.63
C LYS A 105 25.42 -6.77 4.66
N ASP A 106 24.88 -7.46 5.67
CA ASP A 106 24.93 -8.92 5.77
C ASP A 106 24.15 -9.59 4.63
N LEU A 107 23.23 -8.87 3.98
CA LEU A 107 22.52 -9.37 2.80
C LEU A 107 23.44 -9.73 1.64
N THR A 108 24.66 -9.20 1.57
CA THR A 108 25.66 -9.57 0.55
C THR A 108 26.12 -11.04 0.64
N THR A 109 25.89 -11.70 1.77
CA THR A 109 26.12 -13.15 1.91
C THR A 109 25.13 -13.98 1.10
N ILE A 110 23.95 -13.41 0.79
CA ILE A 110 22.92 -14.07 0.01
C ILE A 110 23.32 -14.04 -1.46
N ARG A 111 23.53 -15.24 -2.02
CA ARG A 111 23.80 -15.42 -3.45
C ARG A 111 22.81 -14.63 -4.31
N GLY A 112 23.32 -13.80 -5.21
CA GLY A 112 22.52 -12.92 -6.07
C GLY A 112 22.21 -11.55 -5.48
N VAL A 113 22.75 -11.22 -4.31
CA VAL A 113 22.83 -9.84 -3.78
C VAL A 113 24.26 -9.36 -3.91
N ASP A 114 24.52 -8.54 -4.92
CA ASP A 114 25.80 -7.84 -5.07
C ASP A 114 25.75 -6.45 -4.41
N ALA A 115 26.90 -5.76 -4.36
CA ALA A 115 26.99 -4.44 -3.76
C ALA A 115 26.09 -3.40 -4.47
N ALA A 116 25.93 -3.51 -5.79
CA ALA A 116 25.10 -2.60 -6.58
C ALA A 116 23.60 -2.79 -6.28
N LEU A 117 23.15 -4.04 -6.20
CA LEU A 117 21.80 -4.39 -5.81
C LEU A 117 21.54 -3.97 -4.37
N LEU A 118 22.47 -4.23 -3.45
CA LEU A 118 22.32 -3.82 -2.05
C LEU A 118 22.16 -2.31 -1.92
N GLN A 119 22.98 -1.53 -2.64
CA GLN A 119 22.87 -0.07 -2.65
C GLN A 119 21.48 0.39 -3.14
N THR A 120 20.94 -0.30 -4.14
CA THR A 120 19.60 -0.03 -4.67
C THR A 120 18.49 -0.43 -3.69
N LEU A 121 18.68 -1.51 -2.92
CA LEU A 121 17.69 -2.03 -1.98
C LEU A 121 17.67 -1.30 -0.63
N ARG A 122 18.81 -0.72 -0.22
CA ARG A 122 18.99 -0.06 1.08
C ARG A 122 17.87 0.92 1.47
N PRO A 123 17.33 1.76 0.57
CA PRO A 123 16.22 2.66 0.89
C PRO A 123 14.92 1.98 1.33
N TYR A 124 14.73 0.71 0.94
CA TYR A 124 13.47 -0.02 1.12
C TYR A 124 13.52 -1.05 2.25
N LEU A 125 14.67 -1.18 2.91
CA LEU A 125 14.93 -2.22 3.90
C LEU A 125 15.42 -1.61 5.22
N THR A 126 15.00 -2.21 6.33
CA THR A 126 15.48 -1.90 7.68
C THR A 126 15.74 -3.19 8.46
N ILE A 127 16.40 -3.07 9.61
CA ILE A 127 16.54 -4.13 10.60
C ILE A 127 16.19 -3.50 11.95
N THR A 128 15.17 -4.03 12.62
CA THR A 128 14.82 -3.60 13.98
C THR A 128 15.69 -4.37 14.98
N ASN A 129 16.42 -3.66 15.84
CA ASN A 129 17.26 -4.30 16.86
C ASN A 129 16.40 -4.92 17.98
N GLN A 130 16.83 -6.10 18.44
CA GLN A 130 16.08 -7.03 19.32
C GLN A 130 15.68 -6.45 20.70
N LEU A 131 16.30 -5.37 21.16
CA LEU A 131 16.06 -4.79 22.48
C LEU A 131 14.62 -4.28 22.67
N GLU A 132 13.91 -3.95 21.58
CA GLU A 132 12.49 -3.58 21.61
C GLU A 132 11.54 -4.80 21.54
N ALA A 133 12.05 -5.98 21.16
CA ALA A 133 11.25 -7.16 20.83
C ALA A 133 11.09 -8.16 21.99
N GLU A 134 11.94 -8.08 23.02
CA GLU A 134 11.99 -9.05 24.12
C GLU A 134 11.27 -8.56 25.40
N ALA A 135 10.69 -7.36 25.40
CA ALA A 135 10.02 -6.78 26.56
C ALA A 135 8.55 -7.24 26.76
N GLY A 136 7.99 -8.07 25.87
CA GLY A 136 6.61 -8.53 25.96
C GLY A 136 6.48 -10.03 25.71
N ASP A 137 6.06 -10.77 26.72
CA ASP A 137 5.69 -12.19 26.61
C ASP A 137 4.71 -12.38 25.42
N ALA A 138 5.20 -13.01 24.36
CA ALA A 138 4.50 -13.16 23.07
C ALA A 138 3.13 -13.86 23.20
N SER A 139 2.89 -14.49 24.33
CA SER A 139 1.71 -15.29 24.69
C SER A 139 0.61 -14.48 25.39
N SER A 140 0.95 -13.30 25.94
CA SER A 140 0.02 -12.49 26.72
C SER A 140 -0.55 -11.33 25.89
N LEU A 141 -1.85 -11.08 26.05
CA LEU A 141 -2.47 -9.91 25.45
C LEU A 141 -1.87 -8.64 26.08
N PRO A 142 -1.50 -7.64 25.27
CA PRO A 142 -0.87 -6.44 25.81
C PRO A 142 -1.87 -5.66 26.66
N SER A 143 -1.43 -5.16 27.82
CA SER A 143 -2.27 -4.31 28.66
C SER A 143 -2.53 -2.96 27.98
N MET A 144 -3.67 -2.34 28.27
CA MET A 144 -4.06 -1.05 27.66
C MET A 144 -3.03 0.06 27.96
N SER A 145 -2.42 0.05 29.15
CA SER A 145 -1.35 0.99 29.52
C SER A 145 -0.08 0.76 28.71
N SER A 146 0.30 -0.50 28.44
CA SER A 146 1.46 -0.82 27.60
C SER A 146 1.24 -0.38 26.15
N ILE A 147 0.02 -0.53 25.64
CA ILE A 147 -0.35 -0.02 24.33
C ILE A 147 -0.14 1.49 24.29
N LEU A 148 -0.82 2.24 25.16
CA LEU A 148 -0.78 3.70 25.16
C LEU A 148 0.64 4.28 25.32
N ASN A 149 1.49 3.65 26.13
CA ASN A 149 2.84 4.14 26.39
C ASN A 149 3.84 3.88 25.25
N ASN A 150 3.60 2.89 24.40
CA ASN A 150 4.48 2.54 23.28
C ASN A 150 3.81 2.75 21.90
N LEU A 151 2.83 3.65 21.83
CA LEU A 151 2.27 4.07 20.55
C LEU A 151 3.28 4.90 19.78
N ASN A 152 3.56 4.49 18.55
CA ASN A 152 4.27 5.30 17.58
C ASN A 152 3.25 6.00 16.67
N LEU A 153 3.35 7.33 16.57
CA LEU A 153 2.57 8.17 15.66
C LEU A 153 3.48 8.70 14.55
N ASP A 154 3.20 8.29 13.33
CA ASP A 154 3.81 8.81 12.12
C ASP A 154 2.83 9.71 11.37
N VAL A 155 3.24 10.94 11.09
CA VAL A 155 2.48 11.88 10.27
C VAL A 155 3.36 12.35 9.12
N ILE A 156 2.93 12.06 7.89
CA ILE A 156 3.64 12.45 6.67
C ILE A 156 2.70 13.32 5.86
N GLN A 157 3.16 14.54 5.55
CA GLN A 157 2.48 15.44 4.63
C GLN A 157 3.39 15.70 3.41
N ARG A 158 2.84 15.43 2.23
CA ARG A 158 3.51 15.64 0.96
C ARG A 158 2.70 16.59 0.09
N VAL A 159 3.34 17.67 -0.34
CA VAL A 159 2.77 18.61 -1.30
C VAL A 159 3.63 18.58 -2.56
N THR A 160 3.01 18.28 -3.71
CA THR A 160 3.69 18.22 -5.01
C THR A 160 2.95 19.09 -6.01
N ARG A 161 3.70 19.77 -6.87
CA ARG A 161 3.14 20.62 -7.91
C ARG A 161 3.95 20.49 -9.20
N ASP A 162 3.23 20.35 -10.30
CA ASP A 162 3.81 20.43 -11.65
C ASP A 162 4.09 21.90 -12.01
N LEU A 163 5.25 22.18 -12.61
CA LEU A 163 5.59 23.55 -13.03
C LEU A 163 4.82 23.97 -14.29
N ASP A 164 4.64 23.05 -15.23
CA ASP A 164 3.72 23.24 -16.35
C ASP A 164 2.34 22.72 -15.95
N LEU A 165 1.45 23.65 -15.62
CA LEU A 165 0.08 23.34 -15.22
C LEU A 165 -0.75 22.77 -16.38
N GLY A 166 -0.32 22.94 -17.63
CA GLY A 166 -1.09 22.50 -18.78
C GLY A 166 -2.36 23.33 -19.00
N ARG A 167 -3.25 22.84 -19.87
CA ARG A 167 -4.41 23.61 -20.37
C ARG A 167 -5.57 23.71 -19.38
N GLY A 168 -5.77 22.71 -18.52
CA GLY A 168 -6.93 22.66 -17.61
C GLY A 168 -6.96 23.73 -16.52
N PHE A 169 -5.83 24.38 -16.24
CA PHE A 169 -5.73 25.52 -15.33
C PHE A 169 -5.70 26.89 -16.03
N LYS A 170 -5.62 26.91 -17.37
CA LYS A 170 -5.74 28.14 -18.15
C LYS A 170 -7.22 28.53 -18.25
N GLN A 171 -7.52 29.81 -18.35
CA GLN A 171 -8.89 30.27 -18.58
C GLN A 171 -9.33 29.78 -19.96
N ASP A 172 -10.35 28.92 -20.00
CA ASP A 172 -10.98 28.46 -21.25
C ASP A 172 -12.49 28.68 -21.19
N THR A 173 -13.05 29.09 -22.32
CA THR A 173 -14.44 29.49 -22.56
C THR A 173 -15.39 28.28 -22.68
N THR A 174 -14.86 27.06 -22.71
CA THR A 174 -15.59 25.79 -22.95
C THR A 174 -16.08 25.05 -21.69
N GLY A 175 -15.88 25.60 -20.48
CA GLY A 175 -16.37 24.97 -19.23
C GLY A 175 -15.53 23.77 -18.74
N THR A 176 -14.37 23.54 -19.34
CA THR A 176 -13.41 22.47 -19.02
C THR A 176 -12.39 22.85 -17.94
N LYS A 177 -12.50 24.06 -17.39
CA LYS A 177 -11.62 24.59 -16.35
C LYS A 177 -11.71 23.76 -15.08
N PHE A 178 -10.56 23.38 -14.54
CA PHE A 178 -10.48 22.71 -13.24
C PHE A 178 -10.89 23.65 -12.11
N ARG A 179 -11.67 23.11 -11.15
CA ARG A 179 -12.25 23.90 -10.05
C ARG A 179 -11.30 24.04 -8.86
N GLY A 180 -10.34 23.14 -8.73
CA GLY A 180 -9.39 23.09 -7.62
C GLY A 180 -8.01 23.66 -7.92
N SER A 181 -7.17 23.65 -6.89
CA SER A 181 -5.78 24.10 -6.98
C SER A 181 -4.87 23.03 -7.62
N PRO A 182 -3.77 23.42 -8.28
CA PRO A 182 -2.90 22.49 -9.01
C PRO A 182 -2.01 21.61 -8.14
N GLU A 183 -1.94 21.87 -6.84
CA GLU A 183 -1.15 21.09 -5.92
C GLU A 183 -1.83 19.75 -5.61
N ARG A 184 -1.04 18.67 -5.69
CA ARG A 184 -1.39 17.39 -5.07
C ARG A 184 -1.00 17.46 -3.59
N VAL A 185 -1.94 17.11 -2.71
CA VAL A 185 -1.69 17.08 -1.27
C VAL A 185 -2.01 15.68 -0.75
N THR A 186 -1.00 14.97 -0.27
CA THR A 186 -1.17 13.67 0.37
C THR A 186 -0.82 13.80 1.84
N THR A 187 -1.74 13.41 2.73
CA THR A 187 -1.51 13.33 4.17
C THR A 187 -1.68 11.88 4.61
N ARG A 188 -0.69 11.33 5.30
CA ARG A 188 -0.76 10.01 5.91
C ARG A 188 -0.58 10.13 7.40
N VAL A 189 -1.46 9.48 8.13
CA VAL A 189 -1.40 9.34 9.58
C VAL A 189 -1.37 7.87 9.88
N ARG A 190 -0.37 7.42 10.62
CA ARG A 190 -0.27 6.06 11.11
C ARG A 190 -0.03 6.10 12.60
N LEU A 191 -0.84 5.35 13.33
CA LEU A 191 -0.63 5.04 14.72
C LEU A 191 -0.36 3.54 14.81
N SER A 192 0.76 3.12 15.38
CA SER A 192 1.12 1.71 15.49
C SER A 192 1.66 1.38 16.87
N TYR A 193 1.27 0.21 17.36
CA TYR A 193 1.86 -0.43 18.53
C TYR A 193 2.49 -1.74 18.08
N GLU A 194 3.82 -1.76 18.07
CA GLU A 194 4.62 -2.87 17.55
C GLU A 194 4.10 -3.37 16.19
N ARG A 195 3.90 -4.68 16.03
CA ARG A 195 3.23 -5.31 14.88
C ARG A 195 1.75 -5.61 15.14
N ARG A 196 1.30 -5.50 16.40
CA ARG A 196 0.02 -6.06 16.88
C ARG A 196 -1.20 -5.19 16.60
N LEU A 197 -1.02 -3.87 16.59
CA LEU A 197 -2.09 -2.90 16.36
C LEU A 197 -1.59 -1.79 15.43
N GLN A 198 -2.39 -1.47 14.42
CA GLN A 198 -2.13 -0.35 13.53
C GLN A 198 -3.45 0.34 13.17
N ILE A 199 -3.49 1.66 13.27
CA ILE A 199 -4.51 2.52 12.68
C ILE A 199 -3.81 3.35 11.62
N ALA A 200 -4.31 3.32 10.40
CA ALA A 200 -3.75 4.09 9.30
C ALA A 200 -4.85 4.85 8.56
N MET A 201 -4.55 6.09 8.19
CA MET A 201 -5.39 6.96 7.39
C MET A 201 -4.53 7.60 6.29
N THR A 202 -5.05 7.60 5.07
CA THR A 202 -4.46 8.27 3.92
C THR A 202 -5.51 9.20 3.33
N LEU A 203 -5.18 10.48 3.28
CA LEU A 203 -5.98 11.53 2.67
C LEU A 203 -5.21 11.99 1.44
N ASP A 204 -5.88 12.06 0.29
CA ASP A 204 -5.26 12.49 -0.95
C ASP A 204 -6.17 13.47 -1.69
N LYS A 205 -5.54 14.56 -2.14
CA LYS A 205 -6.14 15.58 -2.97
C LYS A 205 -5.43 15.59 -4.31
N ASP A 206 -6.16 15.33 -5.38
CA ASP A 206 -5.61 15.39 -6.73
C ASP A 206 -5.50 16.81 -7.31
N PRO A 207 -4.55 17.06 -8.23
CA PRO A 207 -4.43 18.34 -8.92
C PRO A 207 -5.71 18.73 -9.67
N GLY A 208 -6.21 19.93 -9.39
CA GLY A 208 -7.41 20.47 -10.03
C GLY A 208 -8.71 20.08 -9.35
N GLU A 209 -8.65 19.28 -8.28
CA GLU A 209 -9.82 18.90 -7.49
C GLU A 209 -10.15 19.93 -6.42
N PRO A 210 -11.43 20.34 -6.32
CA PRO A 210 -11.83 21.31 -5.30
C PRO A 210 -11.84 20.65 -3.92
N MET A 211 -11.26 21.33 -2.92
CA MET A 211 -11.49 20.96 -1.53
C MET A 211 -12.94 21.26 -1.17
N ARG A 212 -13.72 20.21 -0.93
CA ARG A 212 -15.16 20.32 -0.64
C ARG A 212 -15.56 19.40 0.48
N TRP A 213 -16.58 19.79 1.23
CA TRP A 213 -17.22 18.92 2.21
C TRP A 213 -18.52 18.39 1.62
N ALA A 214 -18.54 17.12 1.25
CA ALA A 214 -19.67 16.45 0.62
C ALA A 214 -19.75 14.98 1.08
N PRO A 215 -20.31 14.74 2.27
CA PRO A 215 -20.42 13.41 2.87
C PRO A 215 -21.17 12.40 1.99
N GLU A 216 -22.12 12.87 1.16
CA GLU A 216 -22.87 12.00 0.24
C GLU A 216 -22.01 11.32 -0.83
N THR A 217 -20.82 11.87 -1.08
CA THR A 217 -19.85 11.33 -2.05
C THR A 217 -18.53 10.95 -1.37
N ASP A 218 -18.56 10.66 -0.06
CA ASP A 218 -17.39 10.33 0.77
C ASP A 218 -16.23 11.34 0.64
N THR A 219 -16.54 12.62 0.42
CA THR A 219 -15.55 13.68 0.21
C THR A 219 -15.50 14.60 1.41
N TYR A 220 -14.37 14.65 2.11
CA TYR A 220 -14.19 15.34 3.39
C TYR A 220 -13.00 16.30 3.32
N GLY A 221 -13.09 17.31 2.47
CA GLY A 221 -11.97 18.17 2.09
C GLY A 221 -11.03 17.52 1.08
N PHE A 222 -10.71 16.25 1.27
CA PHE A 222 -10.01 15.37 0.33
C PHE A 222 -11.01 14.51 -0.43
N ASP A 223 -10.75 14.29 -1.72
CA ASP A 223 -11.56 13.44 -2.60
C ASP A 223 -11.35 11.96 -2.32
N HIS A 224 -10.11 11.55 -2.03
CA HIS A 224 -9.80 10.20 -1.62
C HIS A 224 -9.46 10.13 -0.13
N VAL A 225 -10.21 9.31 0.59
CA VAL A 225 -9.99 8.99 2.00
C VAL A 225 -9.92 7.48 2.12
N ALA A 226 -8.76 6.97 2.49
CA ALA A 226 -8.55 5.56 2.82
C ALA A 226 -8.21 5.41 4.31
N GLY A 227 -8.83 4.46 4.99
CA GLY A 227 -8.62 4.24 6.42
C GLY A 227 -8.73 2.78 6.80
N ASN A 228 -7.86 2.31 7.70
CA ASN A 228 -7.94 0.97 8.24
C ASN A 228 -7.52 0.88 9.71
N LEU A 229 -8.10 -0.08 10.41
CA LEU A 229 -7.68 -0.60 11.70
C LEU A 229 -7.24 -2.04 11.48
N THR A 230 -6.00 -2.35 11.85
CA THR A 230 -5.37 -3.65 11.67
C THR A 230 -4.94 -4.22 13.02
N LEU A 231 -5.29 -5.47 13.27
CA LEU A 231 -4.81 -6.27 14.40
C LEU A 231 -4.06 -7.48 13.87
N ASN A 232 -2.87 -7.76 14.40
CA ASN A 232 -2.07 -8.92 14.01
C ASN A 232 -1.59 -9.75 15.21
N ASP A 233 -1.54 -11.07 15.02
CA ASP A 233 -0.99 -12.03 15.97
C ASP A 233 -1.73 -12.11 17.32
N TRP A 234 -3.08 -12.04 17.30
CA TRP A 234 -3.93 -12.19 18.48
C TRP A 234 -4.37 -13.66 18.64
N GLY A 235 -3.41 -14.52 19.00
CA GLY A 235 -3.64 -15.96 19.14
C GLY A 235 -3.90 -16.65 17.79
N PRO A 236 -5.04 -17.33 17.58
CA PRO A 236 -5.36 -17.93 16.29
C PRO A 236 -5.66 -16.88 15.21
N LEU A 237 -5.97 -15.64 15.59
CA LEU A 237 -6.18 -14.54 14.65
C LEU A 237 -4.83 -14.00 14.18
N GLN A 238 -4.45 -14.33 12.95
CA GLN A 238 -3.20 -13.85 12.35
C GLN A 238 -3.32 -12.38 11.94
N THR A 239 -4.43 -12.03 11.28
CA THR A 239 -4.69 -10.69 10.76
C THR A 239 -6.19 -10.40 10.77
N LEU A 240 -6.57 -9.23 11.27
CA LEU A 240 -7.90 -8.63 11.09
C LEU A 240 -7.70 -7.21 10.55
N VAL A 241 -8.38 -6.88 9.47
CA VAL A 241 -8.43 -5.53 8.91
C VAL A 241 -9.89 -5.08 8.85
N LEU A 242 -10.18 -3.95 9.50
CA LEU A 242 -11.44 -3.23 9.39
C LEU A 242 -11.18 -1.93 8.61
N GLY A 243 -12.03 -1.61 7.64
CA GLY A 243 -11.86 -0.48 6.74
C GLY A 243 -11.32 -0.92 5.38
N ASP A 244 -10.27 -0.26 4.90
CA ASP A 244 -9.74 -0.46 3.56
C ASP A 244 -8.61 -1.49 3.53
N PHE A 245 -8.75 -2.48 2.64
CA PHE A 245 -7.81 -3.58 2.51
C PHE A 245 -7.64 -4.02 1.06
N THR A 246 -6.60 -4.81 0.84
CA THR A 246 -6.33 -5.50 -0.40
C THR A 246 -6.24 -6.99 -0.14
N VAL A 247 -6.58 -7.75 -1.18
CA VAL A 247 -6.51 -9.20 -1.17
C VAL A 247 -5.54 -9.61 -2.27
N GLU A 248 -4.55 -10.39 -1.88
CA GLU A 248 -3.47 -10.89 -2.74
C GLU A 248 -3.39 -12.41 -2.60
N TYR A 249 -4.34 -13.12 -3.22
CA TYR A 249 -4.35 -14.59 -3.30
C TYR A 249 -4.17 -15.07 -4.75
N GLY A 250 -4.23 -16.39 -4.96
CA GLY A 250 -4.28 -16.98 -6.31
C GLY A 250 -3.06 -16.73 -7.18
N GLN A 251 -1.89 -16.42 -6.59
CA GLN A 251 -0.61 -16.19 -7.28
C GLN A 251 -0.67 -15.16 -8.42
N GLY A 252 -1.60 -14.21 -8.35
CA GLY A 252 -1.82 -13.20 -9.38
C GLY A 252 -2.83 -13.59 -10.47
N ALA A 253 -3.32 -14.83 -10.49
CA ALA A 253 -4.33 -15.30 -11.43
C ALA A 253 -5.76 -14.99 -10.97
N ALA A 254 -6.02 -14.99 -9.66
CA ALA A 254 -7.33 -14.72 -9.07
C ALA A 254 -7.19 -13.75 -7.90
N LEU A 255 -8.06 -12.73 -7.80
CA LEU A 255 -8.06 -11.74 -6.71
C LEU A 255 -6.67 -11.14 -6.42
N TRP A 256 -6.16 -10.39 -7.39
CA TRP A 256 -4.91 -9.66 -7.23
C TRP A 256 -5.13 -8.16 -7.35
N GLN A 257 -5.07 -7.46 -6.21
CA GLN A 257 -5.15 -5.99 -6.17
C GLN A 257 -3.78 -5.32 -6.00
N GLY A 258 -2.70 -6.11 -5.89
CA GLY A 258 -1.33 -5.60 -5.86
C GLY A 258 -0.83 -5.12 -7.23
N LEU A 259 0.17 -4.24 -7.27
CA LEU A 259 0.82 -3.80 -8.51
C LEU A 259 1.47 -4.99 -9.23
N THR A 260 1.28 -5.09 -10.54
CA THR A 260 1.88 -6.13 -11.38
C THR A 260 2.96 -5.54 -12.27
N PHE A 261 4.21 -6.00 -12.10
CA PHE A 261 5.28 -5.70 -13.05
C PHE A 261 5.24 -6.71 -14.20
N GLY A 262 5.39 -6.20 -15.42
CA GLY A 262 5.55 -7.01 -16.63
C GLY A 262 6.98 -7.54 -16.78
N LYS A 263 7.26 -8.21 -17.90
CA LYS A 263 8.63 -8.62 -18.26
C LYS A 263 9.47 -7.37 -18.50
N GLY A 264 10.28 -6.97 -17.51
CA GLY A 264 11.29 -5.93 -17.67
C GLY A 264 12.51 -6.44 -18.47
N ARG A 265 13.64 -5.75 -18.36
CA ARG A 265 14.94 -6.18 -18.96
C ARG A 265 15.51 -7.47 -18.37
N SER A 266 14.98 -7.92 -17.23
CA SER A 266 15.30 -9.23 -16.64
C SER A 266 14.46 -10.33 -17.34
N PRO A 267 15.09 -11.28 -18.06
CA PRO A 267 14.39 -12.28 -18.88
C PRO A 267 13.63 -13.33 -18.06
N VAL A 268 13.70 -13.28 -16.73
CA VAL A 268 13.06 -14.25 -15.82
C VAL A 268 12.04 -13.53 -14.93
N SER A 269 10.87 -13.19 -15.50
CA SER A 269 9.71 -12.92 -14.65
C SER A 269 9.26 -14.24 -14.03
N PRO A 270 9.11 -14.35 -12.70
CA PRO A 270 8.60 -15.57 -12.12
C PRO A 270 7.17 -15.80 -12.60
N LEU A 271 6.90 -17.02 -13.05
CA LEU A 271 5.57 -17.50 -13.41
C LEU A 271 4.61 -17.52 -12.19
N LEU A 272 5.17 -17.52 -10.97
CA LEU A 272 4.46 -17.63 -9.70
C LEU A 272 4.68 -16.37 -8.86
N ARG A 273 3.60 -15.75 -8.36
CA ARG A 273 3.66 -14.63 -7.43
C ARG A 273 3.33 -15.10 -6.01
N ASN A 274 4.10 -14.67 -5.03
CA ASN A 274 3.80 -14.93 -3.63
C ASN A 274 2.82 -13.86 -3.13
N GLY A 275 1.59 -14.28 -2.84
CA GLY A 275 0.58 -13.42 -2.23
C GLY A 275 0.94 -13.08 -0.79
N ARG A 276 0.55 -11.89 -0.35
CA ARG A 276 0.64 -11.47 1.06
C ARG A 276 -0.65 -11.75 1.83
N GLY A 277 -1.66 -12.32 1.18
CA GLY A 277 -2.96 -12.58 1.77
C GLY A 277 -3.80 -11.31 1.93
N ILE A 278 -4.32 -11.07 3.13
CA ILE A 278 -5.06 -9.84 3.45
C ILE A 278 -4.05 -8.77 3.89
N VAL A 279 -4.01 -7.65 3.18
CA VAL A 279 -3.06 -6.57 3.43
C VAL A 279 -3.82 -5.25 3.65
N PRO A 280 -3.52 -4.49 4.72
CA PRO A 280 -4.16 -3.20 4.94
C PRO A 280 -3.84 -2.22 3.81
N PHE A 281 -4.84 -1.46 3.36
CA PHE A 281 -4.68 -0.53 2.26
C PHE A 281 -4.28 0.85 2.77
N GLN A 282 -3.10 1.32 2.34
CA GLN A 282 -2.48 2.56 2.82
C GLN A 282 -1.97 3.43 1.65
N SER A 283 -2.60 3.31 0.47
CA SER A 283 -2.17 4.03 -0.72
C SER A 283 -3.14 5.15 -1.07
N ALA A 284 -2.63 6.17 -1.74
CA ALA A 284 -3.43 7.22 -2.33
C ALA A 284 -4.13 6.81 -3.66
N SER A 285 -4.02 5.55 -4.09
CA SER A 285 -4.68 5.09 -5.32
C SER A 285 -6.15 4.76 -5.08
N GLU A 286 -7.05 5.23 -5.95
CA GLU A 286 -8.47 4.92 -5.82
C GLU A 286 -8.85 3.54 -6.39
N ASP A 287 -8.01 2.92 -7.21
CA ASP A 287 -8.49 1.90 -8.16
C ASP A 287 -8.59 0.48 -7.57
N ARG A 288 -7.76 0.13 -6.59
CA ARG A 288 -7.49 -1.28 -6.25
C ARG A 288 -7.53 -1.56 -4.75
N PHE A 289 -8.68 -1.31 -4.13
CA PHE A 289 -8.94 -1.73 -2.75
C PHE A 289 -10.40 -2.12 -2.53
N PHE A 290 -10.59 -2.88 -1.46
CA PHE A 290 -11.85 -3.27 -0.87
C PHE A 290 -12.11 -2.46 0.40
N ARG A 291 -13.38 -2.17 0.71
CA ARG A 291 -13.80 -1.44 1.90
C ARG A 291 -14.79 -2.29 2.69
N GLY A 292 -14.45 -2.68 3.90
CA GLY A 292 -15.27 -3.55 4.75
C GLY A 292 -14.45 -4.22 5.84
N ALA A 293 -14.55 -5.55 5.93
CA ALA A 293 -13.83 -6.33 6.93
C ALA A 293 -13.20 -7.57 6.31
N ALA A 294 -11.99 -7.89 6.75
CA ALA A 294 -11.24 -9.05 6.29
C ALA A 294 -10.45 -9.66 7.45
N ALA A 295 -10.43 -10.98 7.54
CA ALA A 295 -9.70 -11.69 8.60
C ALA A 295 -9.02 -12.95 8.08
N THR A 296 -7.89 -13.29 8.69
CA THR A 296 -7.15 -14.55 8.53
C THR A 296 -6.98 -15.21 9.88
N VAL A 297 -7.41 -16.47 9.98
CA VAL A 297 -7.33 -17.30 11.18
C VAL A 297 -6.48 -18.53 10.90
N SER A 298 -5.51 -18.79 11.77
CA SER A 298 -4.73 -20.03 11.80
C SER A 298 -5.54 -21.12 12.51
N LEU A 299 -5.93 -22.16 11.78
CA LEU A 299 -6.56 -23.35 12.38
C LEU A 299 -5.52 -24.34 12.90
N SER A 300 -4.36 -24.41 12.24
CA SER A 300 -3.19 -25.15 12.68
C SER A 300 -1.92 -24.42 12.24
N PRO A 301 -0.70 -24.83 12.67
CA PRO A 301 0.55 -24.24 12.18
C PRO A 301 0.74 -24.34 10.66
N SER A 302 0.04 -25.29 10.02
CA SER A 302 0.09 -25.54 8.58
C SER A 302 -1.15 -25.11 7.81
N LEU A 303 -2.23 -24.68 8.48
CA LEU A 303 -3.51 -24.38 7.83
C LEU A 303 -4.05 -23.02 8.27
N SER A 304 -4.23 -22.12 7.31
CA SER A 304 -4.89 -20.83 7.50
C SER A 304 -6.14 -20.71 6.65
N VAL A 305 -7.14 -20.00 7.19
CA VAL A 305 -8.39 -19.69 6.50
C VAL A 305 -8.61 -18.20 6.56
N SER A 306 -8.95 -17.62 5.42
CA SER A 306 -9.17 -16.20 5.25
C SER A 306 -10.54 -15.92 4.68
N GLY A 307 -11.19 -14.87 5.15
CA GLY A 307 -12.49 -14.42 4.68
C GLY A 307 -12.56 -12.91 4.62
N PHE A 308 -13.31 -12.38 3.66
CA PHE A 308 -13.51 -10.95 3.53
C PHE A 308 -14.88 -10.59 2.96
N VAL A 309 -15.39 -9.44 3.37
CA VAL A 309 -16.59 -8.81 2.83
C VAL A 309 -16.30 -7.34 2.57
N SER A 310 -16.76 -6.85 1.42
CA SER A 310 -16.53 -5.49 0.96
C SER A 310 -17.80 -4.90 0.37
N ARG A 311 -18.07 -3.63 0.69
CA ARG A 311 -19.06 -2.79 0.02
C ARG A 311 -18.40 -1.46 -0.32
N ARG A 312 -18.39 -1.10 -1.59
CA ARG A 312 -17.77 0.14 -2.05
C ARG A 312 -18.52 0.75 -3.23
N TYR A 313 -18.58 2.07 -3.27
CA TYR A 313 -19.03 2.81 -4.43
C TYR A 313 -17.87 3.12 -5.38
N ARG A 314 -18.12 2.98 -6.67
CA ARG A 314 -17.18 3.24 -7.77
C ARG A 314 -17.77 4.25 -8.72
N ASP A 315 -16.89 4.92 -9.41
CA ASP A 315 -17.26 5.93 -10.39
C ASP A 315 -17.76 5.27 -11.66
N ALA A 316 -18.96 5.66 -12.09
CA ALA A 316 -19.55 5.14 -13.31
C ALA A 316 -20.36 6.20 -14.05
N THR A 317 -20.45 6.02 -15.36
CA THR A 317 -21.47 6.69 -16.18
C THR A 317 -22.66 5.75 -16.28
N LEU A 318 -23.82 6.18 -15.79
CA LEU A 318 -25.07 5.43 -15.88
C LEU A 318 -25.69 5.59 -17.27
N ASP A 319 -26.37 4.56 -17.75
CA ASP A 319 -27.13 4.64 -18.99
C ASP A 319 -28.48 5.30 -18.76
N SER A 320 -28.60 6.55 -19.19
CA SER A 320 -29.83 7.33 -19.11
C SER A 320 -30.77 7.12 -20.31
N SER A 321 -30.51 6.16 -21.20
CA SER A 321 -31.44 5.82 -22.30
C SER A 321 -32.58 4.90 -21.85
N THR A 322 -32.46 4.28 -20.67
CA THR A 322 -33.46 3.43 -20.01
C THR A 322 -34.36 4.17 -19.01
N THR A 323 -34.66 5.46 -19.22
CA THR A 323 -35.45 6.33 -18.30
C THR A 323 -36.89 5.85 -18.06
N SER A 324 -37.38 4.88 -18.83
CA SER A 324 -38.72 4.28 -18.65
C SER A 324 -38.76 3.12 -17.66
N GLY A 325 -37.61 2.68 -17.12
CA GLY A 325 -37.52 1.59 -16.14
C GLY A 325 -37.25 2.08 -14.73
N ALA A 326 -37.89 1.45 -13.73
CA ALA A 326 -37.55 1.66 -12.32
C ALA A 326 -36.10 1.22 -12.03
N PRO A 327 -35.37 1.91 -11.13
CA PRO A 327 -33.99 1.56 -10.77
C PRO A 327 -33.85 0.09 -10.32
N PRO A 328 -32.68 -0.55 -10.53
CA PRO A 328 -31.37 0.06 -10.83
C PRO A 328 -31.07 0.27 -12.32
N TYR A 329 -30.42 1.40 -12.65
CA TYR A 329 -29.93 1.70 -13.99
C TYR A 329 -28.59 0.97 -14.26
N PRO A 330 -28.41 0.38 -15.46
CA PRO A 330 -27.14 -0.26 -15.82
C PRO A 330 -26.02 0.77 -15.96
N ALA A 331 -24.81 0.40 -15.52
CA ALA A 331 -23.61 1.21 -15.73
C ALA A 331 -23.09 1.00 -17.16
N ARG A 332 -22.89 2.09 -17.90
CA ARG A 332 -22.35 2.05 -19.27
C ARG A 332 -20.84 1.90 -19.28
N THR A 333 -20.15 2.66 -18.42
CA THR A 333 -18.69 2.66 -18.32
C THR A 333 -18.27 2.86 -16.88
N LEU A 334 -17.30 2.08 -16.41
CA LEU A 334 -16.59 2.32 -15.15
C LEU A 334 -15.45 3.31 -15.40
N SER A 335 -15.38 4.37 -14.59
CA SER A 335 -14.26 5.31 -14.66
C SER A 335 -13.04 4.68 -14.01
N THR A 336 -11.88 4.76 -14.69
CA THR A 336 -10.61 4.23 -14.17
C THR A 336 -9.67 5.33 -13.68
N GLY A 337 -9.98 6.61 -13.90
CA GLY A 337 -9.04 7.71 -13.67
C GLY A 337 -9.03 8.29 -12.26
N GLY A 338 -10.04 7.99 -11.44
CA GLY A 338 -10.17 8.48 -10.06
C GLY A 338 -10.19 10.01 -9.88
N ARG A 339 -10.39 10.78 -10.95
CA ARG A 339 -10.30 12.25 -10.92
C ARG A 339 -11.67 12.92 -10.93
N HIS A 340 -11.87 13.93 -10.08
CA HIS A 340 -13.09 14.72 -9.87
C HIS A 340 -12.86 16.23 -9.98
N ARG A 341 -12.28 16.69 -11.10
CA ARG A 341 -11.85 18.09 -11.32
C ARG A 341 -12.93 18.96 -11.96
N THR A 342 -13.82 18.34 -12.75
CA THR A 342 -14.90 18.98 -13.52
C THR A 342 -16.30 18.57 -13.00
N PRO A 343 -17.36 19.33 -13.31
CA PRO A 343 -18.73 18.98 -12.88
C PRO A 343 -19.18 17.59 -13.33
N SER A 344 -18.85 17.22 -14.58
CA SER A 344 -19.18 15.92 -15.15
C SER A 344 -18.43 14.77 -14.49
N GLU A 345 -17.19 14.99 -14.06
CA GLU A 345 -16.42 14.00 -13.31
C GLU A 345 -17.00 13.82 -11.91
N ILE A 346 -17.34 14.92 -11.21
CA ILE A 346 -17.95 14.89 -9.88
C ILE A 346 -19.30 14.16 -9.88
N GLN A 347 -20.14 14.36 -10.92
CA GLN A 347 -21.43 13.67 -11.04
C GLN A 347 -21.32 12.15 -11.20
N ARG A 348 -20.18 11.65 -11.68
CA ARG A 348 -19.93 10.21 -11.84
C ARG A 348 -19.42 9.57 -10.54
N LYS A 349 -19.00 10.38 -9.55
CA LYS A 349 -18.34 9.89 -8.34
C LYS A 349 -19.29 9.01 -7.54
N GLY A 350 -18.83 7.80 -7.22
CA GLY A 350 -19.56 6.89 -6.32
C GLY A 350 -20.95 6.47 -6.79
N THR A 351 -21.25 6.52 -8.09
CA THR A 351 -22.59 6.19 -8.61
C THR A 351 -22.87 4.69 -8.70
N PHE A 352 -21.85 3.84 -8.67
CA PHE A 352 -21.98 2.39 -8.85
C PHE A 352 -21.55 1.61 -7.59
N GLY A 353 -22.53 1.07 -6.85
CA GLY A 353 -22.27 0.29 -5.64
C GLY A 353 -21.92 -1.17 -5.94
N LYS A 354 -20.72 -1.60 -5.53
CA LYS A 354 -20.21 -2.97 -5.70
C LYS A 354 -20.09 -3.67 -4.34
N SER A 355 -20.63 -4.88 -4.24
CA SER A 355 -20.45 -5.75 -3.08
C SER A 355 -19.59 -6.94 -3.46
N THR A 356 -18.55 -7.25 -2.69
CA THR A 356 -17.72 -8.42 -2.95
C THR A 356 -17.57 -9.21 -1.65
N VAL A 357 -17.74 -10.53 -1.74
CA VAL A 357 -17.47 -11.47 -0.66
C VAL A 357 -16.55 -12.56 -1.18
N GLY A 358 -15.59 -12.98 -0.38
CA GLY A 358 -14.69 -14.05 -0.77
C GLY A 358 -13.88 -14.59 0.38
N GLY A 359 -13.07 -15.59 0.06
CA GLY A 359 -12.20 -16.23 1.03
C GLY A 359 -11.15 -17.09 0.36
N ALA A 360 -10.20 -17.51 1.17
CA ALA A 360 -9.12 -18.39 0.77
C ALA A 360 -8.79 -19.39 1.88
N VAL A 361 -8.31 -20.56 1.50
CA VAL A 361 -7.74 -21.57 2.39
C VAL A 361 -6.34 -21.87 1.90
N GLU A 362 -5.36 -21.79 2.79
CA GLU A 362 -3.96 -22.05 2.47
C GLU A 362 -3.41 -23.14 3.40
N TYR A 363 -2.81 -24.16 2.79
CA TYR A 363 -2.09 -25.22 3.48
C TYR A 363 -0.61 -25.12 3.15
N ARG A 364 0.22 -24.94 4.18
CA ARG A 364 1.67 -24.79 4.06
C ARG A 364 2.39 -25.87 4.83
N SER A 365 3.17 -26.66 4.11
CA SER A 365 4.15 -27.62 4.63
C SER A 365 5.58 -27.12 4.30
N SER A 366 6.60 -27.86 4.73
CA SER A 366 8.00 -27.56 4.39
C SER A 366 8.26 -27.65 2.88
N THR A 367 7.50 -28.49 2.17
CA THR A 367 7.70 -28.80 0.75
C THR A 367 6.57 -28.29 -0.14
N TYR A 368 5.34 -28.24 0.37
CA TYR A 368 4.14 -27.95 -0.42
C TYR A 368 3.45 -26.68 0.07
N HIS A 369 2.95 -25.89 -0.87
CA HIS A 369 2.04 -24.78 -0.60
C HIS A 369 0.82 -24.93 -1.51
N LEU A 370 -0.31 -25.27 -0.93
CA LEU A 370 -1.58 -25.46 -1.62
C LEU A 370 -2.54 -24.36 -1.18
N GLY A 371 -3.23 -23.74 -2.14
CA GLY A 371 -4.18 -22.67 -1.86
C GLY A 371 -5.43 -22.82 -2.71
N MET A 372 -6.59 -22.55 -2.11
CA MET A 372 -7.86 -22.43 -2.82
C MET A 372 -8.46 -21.07 -2.52
N THR A 373 -9.02 -20.39 -3.53
CA THR A 373 -9.60 -19.05 -3.38
C THR A 373 -10.91 -18.97 -4.16
N ALA A 374 -11.93 -18.37 -3.55
CA ALA A 374 -13.23 -18.15 -4.19
C ALA A 374 -13.78 -16.77 -3.82
N TYR A 375 -14.50 -16.13 -4.75
CA TYR A 375 -15.20 -14.87 -4.48
C TYR A 375 -16.42 -14.70 -5.38
N ARG A 376 -17.32 -13.84 -4.93
CA ARG A 376 -18.48 -13.35 -5.66
C ARG A 376 -18.52 -11.84 -5.56
N SER A 377 -18.82 -11.16 -6.67
CA SER A 377 -18.86 -9.70 -6.74
C SER A 377 -20.14 -9.18 -7.37
#